data_AF-A0KXV8-F1
#
_entry.id   AF-A0KXV8-F1
#
_cell.length_a   1.000
_cell.length_b   1.000
_cell.length_c   1.000
_cell.angle_alpha   90.00
_cell.angle_beta   90.00
_cell.angle_gamma   90.00
#
_symmetry.space_group_name_H-M   'P 1'
#
loop_
_entity.id
_entity.type
_entity.pdbx_description
1 polymer ?
#
loop_
_entity_poly.entity_id
_entity_poly.type
_entity_poly.pdbx_seq_one_letter_code
_entity_poly.pdbx_strand_id
1 'polypeptide(L)'
;MSSDDWYRNKNWNASIEEHFYSKLKRARTQRDQYLVIQALTLADNDPEVSLRLVNEYFESRKDKFDDVRALLAKATAFKALNDLDGCISAFKEVLEREREFPNHQTGVYLDYPYLVATRKIENEYANALDVLNEHVDRLTFPLDHYKWHASKALIGSDGSEAKKALEAAKVKKSGFRFHQDVGLVGKEHEKTIKHLCKICT
;
A
#
# COMPACT_ATOMS: atom_id res chain seq x y z
N MET A 1 24.67 15.34 -4.16
CA MET A 1 23.50 15.89 -3.43
C MET A 1 23.01 17.06 -4.27
N SER A 2 22.00 16.85 -5.11
CA SER A 2 21.67 17.78 -6.19
C SER A 2 20.18 18.09 -6.19
N SER A 3 19.87 19.40 -6.19
CA SER A 3 18.58 20.04 -6.50
C SER A 3 17.45 19.72 -5.52
N ASP A 4 16.85 20.75 -4.92
CA ASP A 4 15.60 20.68 -4.15
C ASP A 4 14.67 19.57 -4.65
N ASP A 5 14.19 18.70 -3.76
CA ASP A 5 13.21 17.65 -4.04
C ASP A 5 11.83 18.26 -4.36
N TRP A 6 11.77 19.09 -5.40
CA TRP A 6 10.62 19.88 -5.83
C TRP A 6 9.43 19.02 -6.27
N TYR A 7 9.62 17.70 -6.39
CA TYR A 7 8.64 16.69 -6.80
C TYR A 7 8.23 15.77 -5.63
N ARG A 8 8.58 16.12 -4.38
CA ARG A 8 8.19 15.42 -3.13
C ARG A 8 7.59 16.40 -2.11
N ASN A 9 6.77 17.33 -2.56
CA ASN A 9 6.11 18.26 -1.66
C ASN A 9 5.09 17.51 -0.80
N LYS A 10 5.14 17.70 0.51
CA LYS A 10 4.20 17.07 1.46
C LYS A 10 2.92 17.87 1.70
N ASN A 11 2.88 19.10 1.18
CA ASN A 11 1.73 19.99 1.21
C ASN A 11 1.43 20.39 -0.23
N TRP A 12 0.17 20.71 -0.53
CA TRP A 12 -0.21 21.20 -1.86
C TRP A 12 -0.99 22.51 -1.79
N ASN A 13 -0.52 23.52 -2.53
CA ASN A 13 -1.21 24.79 -2.70
C ASN A 13 -0.89 25.37 -4.10
N ALA A 14 -1.57 26.44 -4.50
CA ALA A 14 -1.43 27.02 -5.83
C ALA A 14 0.03 27.37 -6.21
N SER A 15 0.83 27.88 -5.27
CA SER A 15 2.24 28.24 -5.53
C SER A 15 3.12 27.01 -5.71
N ILE A 16 2.92 25.98 -4.88
CA ILE A 16 3.62 24.69 -5.01
C ILE A 16 3.25 24.02 -6.33
N GLU A 17 1.97 24.03 -6.67
CA GLU A 17 1.45 23.46 -7.91
C GLU A 17 2.04 24.15 -9.14
N GLU A 18 2.00 25.49 -9.18
CA GLU A 18 2.61 26.27 -10.26
C GLU A 18 4.11 25.96 -10.39
N HIS A 19 4.84 25.93 -9.26
CA HIS A 19 6.26 25.60 -9.27
C HIS A 19 6.51 24.20 -9.81
N PHE A 20 5.75 23.21 -9.32
CA PHE A 20 5.83 21.82 -9.73
C PHE A 20 5.62 21.68 -11.24
N TYR A 21 4.54 22.24 -11.80
CA TYR A 21 4.27 22.16 -13.24
C TYR A 21 5.28 22.95 -14.08
N SER A 22 5.82 24.07 -13.58
CA SER A 22 6.87 24.81 -14.28
C SER A 22 8.14 23.97 -14.47
N LYS A 23 8.49 23.15 -13.48
CA LYS A 23 9.62 22.21 -13.52
C LYS A 23 9.26 20.97 -14.34
N LEU A 24 8.06 20.43 -14.15
CA LEU A 24 7.56 19.25 -14.86
C LEU A 24 7.55 19.46 -16.38
N LYS A 25 7.15 20.65 -16.85
CA LYS A 25 7.18 21.02 -18.29
C LYS A 25 8.59 20.95 -18.89
N ARG A 26 9.64 21.13 -18.07
CA ARG A 26 11.04 21.05 -18.48
C ARG A 26 11.60 19.63 -18.34
N ALA A 27 10.93 18.77 -17.57
CA ALA A 27 11.30 17.37 -17.42
C ALA A 27 11.01 16.61 -18.72
N ARG A 28 12.03 15.94 -19.27
CA ARG A 28 11.91 15.15 -20.49
C ARG A 28 11.50 13.72 -20.15
N THR A 29 12.48 12.84 -19.97
CA THR A 29 12.28 11.40 -19.71
C THR A 29 11.76 11.12 -18.30
N GLN A 30 12.09 11.95 -17.32
CA GLN A 30 11.70 11.74 -15.92
C GLN A 30 10.34 12.36 -15.55
N ARG A 31 9.63 12.93 -16.52
CA ARG A 31 8.36 13.62 -16.27
C ARG A 31 7.36 12.71 -15.54
N ASP A 32 7.17 11.51 -16.08
CA ASP A 32 6.16 10.56 -15.61
C ASP A 32 6.52 10.06 -14.20
N GLN A 33 7.81 9.80 -13.95
CA GLN A 33 8.33 9.48 -12.62
C GLN A 33 8.06 10.59 -11.60
N TYR A 34 8.26 11.86 -11.96
CA TYR A 34 8.03 12.99 -11.03
C TYR A 34 6.55 13.15 -10.68
N LEU A 35 5.64 12.96 -11.64
CA LEU A 35 4.20 12.93 -11.37
C LEU A 35 3.85 11.85 -10.33
N VAL A 36 4.35 10.63 -10.55
CA VAL A 36 4.03 9.50 -9.67
C VAL A 36 4.68 9.64 -8.29
N ILE A 37 5.90 10.17 -8.19
CA ILE A 37 6.53 10.45 -6.90
C ILE A 37 5.73 11.51 -6.13
N GLN A 38 5.28 12.57 -6.80
CA GLN A 38 4.48 13.61 -6.15
C GLN A 38 3.12 13.07 -5.70
N ALA A 39 2.46 12.26 -6.53
CA ALA A 39 1.21 11.58 -6.17
C ALA A 39 1.38 10.67 -4.94
N LEU A 40 2.41 9.81 -4.92
CA LEU A 40 2.74 8.97 -3.77
C LEU A 40 2.97 9.78 -2.49
N THR A 41 3.61 10.95 -2.61
CA THR A 41 3.91 11.81 -1.47
C THR A 41 2.65 12.43 -0.87
N LEU A 42 1.66 12.72 -1.71
CA LEU A 42 0.41 13.38 -1.32
C LEU A 42 -0.71 12.41 -0.94
N ALA A 43 -0.61 11.13 -1.29
CA ALA A 43 -1.71 10.19 -1.22
C ALA A 43 -2.40 10.12 0.16
N ASP A 44 -1.67 10.28 1.26
CA ASP A 44 -2.26 10.25 2.60
C ASP A 44 -2.84 11.60 3.06
N ASN A 45 -2.26 12.74 2.65
CA ASN A 45 -2.57 14.07 3.21
C ASN A 45 -3.39 14.96 2.27
N ASP A 46 -3.19 14.81 0.96
CA ASP A 46 -3.91 15.52 -0.10
C ASP A 46 -4.42 14.50 -1.15
N PRO A 47 -5.27 13.52 -0.75
CA PRO A 47 -5.64 12.38 -1.59
C PRO A 47 -6.33 12.77 -2.91
N GLU A 48 -7.15 13.82 -2.91
CA GLU A 48 -7.80 14.31 -4.13
C GLU A 48 -6.78 14.83 -5.17
N VAL A 49 -5.72 15.48 -4.69
CA VAL A 49 -4.62 15.93 -5.55
C VAL A 49 -3.83 14.73 -6.06
N SER A 50 -3.54 13.75 -5.20
CA SER A 50 -2.90 12.50 -5.61
C SER A 50 -3.67 11.83 -6.75
N LEU A 51 -5.00 11.68 -6.62
CA LEU A 51 -5.85 11.11 -7.66
C LEU A 51 -5.80 11.91 -8.96
N ARG A 52 -5.81 13.24 -8.90
CA ARG A 52 -5.65 14.10 -10.08
C ARG A 52 -4.31 13.85 -10.79
N LEU A 53 -3.21 13.85 -10.04
CA LEU A 53 -1.87 13.61 -10.59
C LEU A 53 -1.74 12.19 -11.18
N VAL A 54 -2.37 11.19 -10.56
CA VAL A 54 -2.43 9.83 -11.11
C VAL A 54 -3.20 9.81 -12.44
N ASN A 55 -4.36 10.46 -12.52
CA ASN A 55 -5.11 10.55 -13.76
C ASN A 55 -4.29 11.22 -14.87
N GLU A 56 -3.63 12.33 -14.58
CA GLU A 56 -2.73 13.00 -15.51
C GLU A 56 -1.57 12.10 -15.96
N TYR A 57 -0.99 11.30 -15.06
CA TYR A 57 0.00 10.29 -15.44
C TYR A 57 -0.60 9.30 -16.44
N PHE A 58 -1.75 8.69 -16.16
CA PHE A 58 -2.35 7.70 -17.06
C PHE A 58 -2.74 8.27 -18.42
N GLU A 59 -3.16 9.54 -18.47
CA GLU A 59 -3.51 10.26 -19.70
C GLU A 59 -2.30 10.63 -20.56
N SER A 60 -1.15 10.88 -19.94
CA SER A 60 0.01 11.48 -20.63
C SER A 60 1.28 10.63 -20.65
N ARG A 61 1.32 9.52 -19.91
CA ARG A 61 2.49 8.63 -19.80
C ARG A 61 2.93 8.11 -21.16
N LYS A 62 4.25 7.96 -21.31
CA LYS A 62 4.86 7.44 -22.54
C LYS A 62 5.24 5.98 -22.46
N ASP A 63 5.35 5.45 -21.24
CA ASP A 63 5.63 4.06 -20.96
C ASP A 63 4.84 3.58 -19.73
N LYS A 64 5.07 2.32 -19.35
CA LYS A 64 4.33 1.63 -18.28
C LYS A 64 5.19 1.37 -17.03
N PHE A 65 6.36 2.00 -16.92
CA PHE A 65 7.35 1.70 -15.88
C PHE A 65 6.84 2.05 -14.48
N ASP A 66 6.19 3.20 -14.35
CA ASP A 66 5.67 3.71 -13.07
C ASP A 66 4.21 3.31 -12.78
N ASP A 67 3.60 2.45 -13.60
CA ASP A 67 2.18 2.08 -13.49
C ASP A 67 1.84 1.51 -12.12
N VAL A 68 2.62 0.55 -11.64
CA VAL A 68 2.41 -0.09 -10.32
C VAL A 68 2.42 0.97 -9.22
N ARG A 69 3.31 1.95 -9.31
CA ARG A 69 3.44 3.04 -8.32
C ARG A 69 2.32 4.06 -8.42
N ALA A 70 1.86 4.37 -9.63
CA ALA A 70 0.71 5.24 -9.85
C ALA A 70 -0.57 4.61 -9.31
N LEU A 71 -0.79 3.32 -9.57
CA LEU A 71 -1.92 2.56 -9.02
C LEU A 71 -1.84 2.43 -7.49
N LEU A 72 -0.63 2.26 -6.94
CA LEU A 72 -0.43 2.26 -5.49
C LEU A 72 -0.81 3.63 -4.88
N ALA A 73 -0.40 4.74 -5.49
CA ALA A 73 -0.79 6.08 -5.05
C ALA A 73 -2.32 6.26 -5.09
N LYS A 74 -2.98 5.77 -6.14
CA LYS A 74 -4.45 5.75 -6.29
C LYS A 74 -5.11 4.97 -5.16
N ALA A 75 -4.64 3.76 -4.87
CA ALA A 75 -5.19 2.92 -3.82
C ALA A 75 -5.03 3.55 -2.43
N THR A 76 -3.85 4.14 -2.15
CA THR A 76 -3.59 4.86 -0.91
C THR A 76 -4.48 6.10 -0.77
N ALA A 77 -4.68 6.87 -1.84
CA ALA A 77 -5.55 8.04 -1.83
C ALA A 77 -7.02 7.67 -1.56
N PHE A 78 -7.55 6.64 -2.22
CA PHE A 78 -8.90 6.14 -1.92
C PHE A 78 -9.03 5.65 -0.47
N LYS A 79 -8.01 4.96 0.05
CA LYS A 79 -7.98 4.54 1.45
C LYS A 79 -8.03 5.74 2.41
N ALA A 80 -7.28 6.81 2.13
CA ALA A 80 -7.28 8.03 2.94
C ALA A 80 -8.64 8.75 2.90
N LEU A 81 -9.34 8.72 1.76
CA LEU A 81 -10.72 9.20 1.61
C LEU A 81 -11.77 8.27 2.24
N ASN A 82 -11.36 7.11 2.77
CA ASN A 82 -12.25 6.04 3.24
C ASN A 82 -13.23 5.55 2.15
N ASP A 83 -12.86 5.69 0.88
CA ASP A 83 -13.53 5.09 -0.27
C ASP A 83 -13.01 3.65 -0.44
N LEU A 84 -13.70 2.71 0.21
CA LEU A 84 -13.29 1.31 0.25
C LEU A 84 -13.43 0.62 -1.11
N ASP A 85 -14.46 0.97 -1.88
CA ASP A 85 -14.70 0.38 -3.20
C ASP A 85 -13.62 0.82 -4.19
N GLY A 86 -13.33 2.12 -4.23
CA GLY A 86 -12.22 2.67 -5.02
C GLY A 86 -10.87 2.08 -4.62
N CYS A 87 -10.63 1.91 -3.32
CA CYS A 87 -9.41 1.31 -2.79
C CYS A 87 -9.24 -0.15 -3.22
N ILE A 88 -10.29 -0.97 -3.08
CA ILE A 88 -10.28 -2.38 -3.49
C ILE A 88 -10.07 -2.50 -5.00
N SER A 89 -10.78 -1.69 -5.80
CA SER A 89 -10.61 -1.68 -7.25
C SER A 89 -9.16 -1.36 -7.62
N ALA A 90 -8.58 -0.32 -7.03
CA ALA A 90 -7.21 0.07 -7.28
C ALA A 90 -6.19 -0.99 -6.81
N PHE A 91 -6.43 -1.68 -5.69
CA PHE A 91 -5.59 -2.81 -5.29
C PHE A 91 -5.62 -3.97 -6.28
N LYS A 92 -6.79 -4.31 -6.83
CA LYS A 92 -6.91 -5.33 -7.87
C LYS A 92 -6.16 -4.91 -9.14
N GLU A 93 -6.25 -3.63 -9.53
CA GLU A 93 -5.46 -3.07 -10.64
C GLU A 93 -3.95 -3.19 -10.38
N VAL A 94 -3.47 -2.92 -9.16
CA VAL A 94 -2.05 -3.12 -8.78
C VAL A 94 -1.65 -4.58 -8.97
N LEU A 95 -2.40 -5.51 -8.38
CA LEU A 95 -2.07 -6.95 -8.43
C LEU A 95 -2.04 -7.49 -9.87
N GLU A 96 -2.96 -7.04 -10.72
CA GLU A 96 -2.94 -7.38 -12.15
C GLU A 96 -1.68 -6.83 -12.84
N ARG A 97 -1.33 -5.57 -12.56
CA ARG A 97 -0.14 -4.95 -13.13
C ARG A 97 1.16 -5.65 -12.66
N GLU A 98 1.22 -6.10 -11.40
CA GLU A 98 2.34 -6.89 -10.88
C GLU A 98 2.47 -8.24 -11.61
N ARG A 99 1.35 -8.91 -11.91
CA ARG A 99 1.37 -10.16 -12.70
C ARG A 99 1.94 -9.94 -14.10
N GLU A 100 1.56 -8.84 -14.76
CA GLU A 100 2.09 -8.50 -16.08
C GLU A 100 3.59 -8.12 -16.02
N PHE A 101 4.03 -7.44 -14.95
CA PHE A 101 5.40 -6.93 -14.79
C PHE A 101 6.00 -7.38 -13.44
N PRO A 102 6.42 -8.66 -13.33
CA PRO A 102 6.76 -9.30 -12.06
C PRO A 102 7.99 -8.73 -11.35
N ASN A 103 8.80 -7.90 -12.02
CA ASN A 103 9.95 -7.22 -11.42
C ASN A 103 9.57 -5.98 -10.60
N HIS A 104 8.30 -5.55 -10.63
CA HIS A 104 7.82 -4.40 -9.88
C HIS A 104 6.74 -4.86 -8.89
N GLN A 105 7.17 -5.18 -7.67
CA GLN A 105 6.34 -5.76 -6.62
C GLN A 105 6.11 -4.77 -5.47
N THR A 106 4.93 -4.84 -4.85
CA THR A 106 4.52 -4.01 -3.71
C THR A 106 4.03 -4.86 -2.54
N GLY A 107 3.60 -4.21 -1.45
CA GLY A 107 2.94 -4.86 -0.32
C GLY A 107 1.43 -5.10 -0.51
N VAL A 108 0.85 -4.80 -1.68
CA VAL A 108 -0.60 -4.85 -1.89
C VAL A 108 -1.18 -6.26 -1.69
N TYR A 109 -0.40 -7.31 -1.96
CA TYR A 109 -0.80 -8.70 -1.67
C TYR A 109 -1.10 -8.95 -0.18
N LEU A 110 -0.59 -8.11 0.72
CA LEU A 110 -0.91 -8.13 2.16
C LEU A 110 -1.91 -7.04 2.54
N ASP A 111 -1.77 -5.84 1.98
CA ASP A 111 -2.61 -4.70 2.34
C ASP A 111 -4.07 -4.89 1.92
N TYR A 112 -4.32 -5.50 0.74
CA TYR A 112 -5.67 -5.79 0.27
C TYR A 112 -6.39 -6.81 1.16
N PRO A 113 -5.85 -8.03 1.40
CA PRO A 113 -6.51 -9.00 2.28
C PRO A 113 -6.67 -8.51 3.71
N TYR A 114 -5.70 -7.72 4.21
CA TYR A 114 -5.78 -7.14 5.56
C TYR A 114 -6.87 -6.07 5.68
N LEU A 115 -7.04 -5.22 4.66
CA LEU A 115 -8.15 -4.27 4.61
C LEU A 115 -9.49 -5.01 4.58
N VAL A 116 -9.65 -5.97 3.66
CA VAL A 116 -10.87 -6.78 3.50
C VAL A 116 -11.26 -7.44 4.82
N ALA A 117 -10.31 -8.09 5.49
CA ALA A 117 -10.55 -8.78 6.75
C ALA A 117 -10.91 -7.83 7.91
N THR A 118 -10.17 -6.73 8.05
CA THR A 118 -10.39 -5.78 9.16
C THR A 118 -11.64 -4.92 8.98
N ARG A 119 -12.08 -4.70 7.74
CA ARG A 119 -13.33 -3.98 7.40
C ARG A 119 -14.53 -4.90 7.22
N LYS A 120 -14.33 -6.22 7.27
CA LYS A 120 -15.35 -7.25 7.09
C LYS A 120 -16.08 -7.17 5.75
N ILE A 121 -15.32 -7.08 4.67
CA ILE A 121 -15.84 -6.97 3.30
C ILE A 121 -16.07 -8.39 2.77
N GLU A 122 -17.16 -9.01 3.20
CA GLU A 122 -17.39 -10.46 3.07
C GLU A 122 -17.42 -10.97 1.62
N ASN A 123 -17.94 -10.17 0.69
CA ASN A 123 -17.96 -10.49 -0.74
C ASN A 123 -16.55 -10.56 -1.37
N GLU A 124 -15.52 -10.05 -0.70
CA GLU A 124 -14.13 -10.09 -1.14
C GLU A 124 -13.28 -11.15 -0.43
N TYR A 125 -13.85 -11.91 0.51
CA TYR A 125 -13.08 -12.88 1.33
C TYR A 125 -12.41 -13.97 0.49
N ALA A 126 -13.09 -14.51 -0.52
CA ALA A 126 -12.51 -15.53 -1.40
C ALA A 126 -11.27 -14.98 -2.13
N ASN A 127 -11.42 -13.85 -2.82
CA ASN A 127 -10.32 -13.18 -3.52
C ASN A 127 -9.17 -12.82 -2.58
N ALA A 128 -9.47 -12.35 -1.37
CA ALA A 128 -8.46 -12.02 -0.37
C ALA A 128 -7.65 -13.25 0.06
N LEU A 129 -8.30 -14.40 0.24
CA LEU A 129 -7.61 -15.66 0.58
C LEU A 129 -6.77 -16.19 -0.58
N ASP A 130 -7.27 -16.08 -1.82
CA ASP A 130 -6.53 -16.49 -3.02
C ASP A 130 -5.25 -15.66 -3.18
N VAL A 131 -5.36 -14.32 -3.08
CA VAL A 131 -4.21 -13.41 -3.15
C VAL A 131 -3.18 -13.71 -2.08
N LEU A 132 -3.59 -14.04 -0.85
CA LEU A 132 -2.67 -14.50 0.17
C LEU A 132 -1.99 -15.76 -0.35
N ASN A 133 -2.72 -16.86 -0.57
CA ASN A 133 -2.16 -18.17 -0.91
C ASN A 133 -1.14 -18.15 -2.08
N GLU A 134 -1.36 -17.31 -3.10
CA GLU A 134 -0.45 -17.13 -4.24
C GLU A 134 0.93 -16.57 -3.87
N HIS A 135 1.07 -15.87 -2.74
CA HIS A 135 2.23 -15.01 -2.44
C HIS A 135 2.92 -15.34 -1.11
N VAL A 136 2.79 -16.57 -0.61
CA VAL A 136 3.35 -17.00 0.70
C VAL A 136 4.87 -16.89 0.77
N ASP A 137 5.53 -17.05 -0.37
CA ASP A 137 6.97 -16.99 -0.54
C ASP A 137 7.55 -15.57 -0.41
N ARG A 138 6.70 -14.54 -0.48
CA ARG A 138 7.11 -13.12 -0.37
C ARG A 138 7.21 -12.61 1.07
N LEU A 139 6.78 -13.38 2.07
CA LEU A 139 6.78 -12.97 3.48
C LEU A 139 8.22 -12.80 3.99
N THR A 140 8.56 -11.59 4.44
CA THR A 140 9.93 -11.28 4.89
C THR A 140 9.96 -10.73 6.32
N PHE A 141 9.08 -9.78 6.63
CA PHE A 141 9.10 -9.06 7.89
C PHE A 141 8.05 -9.57 8.89
N PRO A 142 8.22 -9.32 10.20
CA PRO A 142 7.19 -9.63 11.19
C PRO A 142 5.81 -9.05 10.89
N LEU A 143 5.76 -7.83 10.32
CA LEU A 143 4.52 -7.19 9.88
C LEU A 143 3.83 -7.99 8.76
N ASP A 144 4.60 -8.61 7.87
CA ASP A 144 4.06 -9.41 6.76
C ASP A 144 3.37 -10.65 7.30
N HIS A 145 4.07 -11.40 8.16
CA HIS A 145 3.51 -12.57 8.84
C HIS A 145 2.28 -12.20 9.69
N TYR A 146 2.33 -11.05 10.38
CA TYR A 146 1.20 -10.56 11.15
C TYR A 146 -0.02 -10.31 10.26
N LYS A 147 0.12 -9.51 9.20
CA LYS A 147 -1.00 -9.19 8.29
C LYS A 147 -1.57 -10.45 7.66
N TRP A 148 -0.70 -11.33 7.17
CA TRP A 148 -1.08 -12.60 6.58
C TRP A 148 -1.94 -13.46 7.51
N HIS A 149 -1.42 -13.77 8.70
CA HIS A 149 -2.13 -14.62 9.65
C HIS A 149 -3.36 -13.92 10.23
N ALA A 150 -3.30 -12.61 10.47
CA ALA A 150 -4.44 -11.85 10.95
C ALA A 150 -5.58 -11.86 9.95
N SER A 151 -5.31 -11.70 8.65
CA SER A 151 -6.33 -11.78 7.60
C SER A 151 -7.00 -13.13 7.58
N LYS A 152 -6.24 -14.23 7.59
CA LYS A 152 -6.80 -15.59 7.62
C LYS A 152 -7.63 -15.85 8.88
N ALA A 153 -7.12 -15.42 10.04
CA ALA A 153 -7.80 -15.55 11.31
C ALA A 153 -9.14 -14.82 11.34
N LEU A 154 -9.19 -13.58 10.85
CA LEU A 154 -10.39 -12.75 10.84
C LEU A 154 -11.43 -13.25 9.84
N ILE A 155 -11.01 -13.66 8.65
CA ILE A 155 -11.91 -14.20 7.60
C ILE A 155 -12.46 -15.55 8.03
N GLY A 156 -11.61 -16.45 8.53
CA GLY A 156 -11.99 -17.83 8.88
C GLY A 156 -12.45 -18.03 10.32
N SER A 157 -12.39 -17.01 11.18
CA SER A 157 -12.50 -17.15 12.64
C SER A 157 -11.58 -18.24 13.21
N ASP A 158 -10.35 -18.32 12.69
CA ASP A 158 -9.38 -19.36 13.02
C ASP A 158 -8.46 -18.95 14.18
N GLY A 159 -8.63 -19.60 15.34
CA GLY A 159 -7.81 -19.38 16.54
C GLY A 159 -6.33 -19.75 16.38
N SER A 160 -6.01 -20.73 15.53
CA SER A 160 -4.62 -21.13 15.25
C SER A 160 -3.89 -20.03 14.47
N GLU A 161 -4.53 -19.50 13.43
CA GLU A 161 -4.00 -18.35 12.68
C GLU A 161 -3.94 -17.10 13.55
N ALA A 162 -4.95 -16.87 14.41
CA ALA A 162 -4.94 -15.75 15.34
C ALA A 162 -3.73 -15.80 16.29
N LYS A 163 -3.39 -16.99 16.79
CA LYS A 163 -2.21 -17.20 17.65
C LYS A 163 -0.92 -16.88 16.89
N LYS A 164 -0.77 -17.34 15.65
CA LYS A 164 0.42 -17.03 14.82
C LYS A 164 0.57 -15.54 14.56
N ALA A 165 -0.53 -14.84 14.27
CA ALA A 165 -0.54 -13.40 14.13
C ALA A 165 -0.06 -12.70 15.42
N LEU A 166 -0.58 -13.12 16.58
CA LEU A 166 -0.19 -12.54 17.86
C LEU A 166 1.28 -12.79 18.21
N GLU A 167 1.85 -13.95 17.87
CA GLU A 167 3.29 -14.19 18.04
C GLU A 167 4.12 -13.27 17.14
N ALA A 168 3.73 -13.09 15.87
CA ALA A 168 4.40 -12.13 14.98
C ALA A 168 4.35 -10.69 15.52
N ALA A 169 3.23 -10.28 16.13
CA ALA A 169 3.08 -8.95 16.74
C ALA A 169 3.96 -8.72 17.99
N LYS A 170 4.42 -9.79 18.65
CA LYS A 170 5.33 -9.68 19.81
C LYS A 170 6.77 -9.42 19.39
N VAL A 171 7.15 -9.73 18.15
CA VAL A 171 8.51 -9.56 17.66
C VAL A 171 8.92 -8.08 17.71
N LYS A 172 10.07 -7.80 18.33
CA LYS A 172 10.62 -6.44 18.52
C LYS A 172 11.85 -6.15 17.67
N LYS A 173 12.29 -7.11 16.85
CA LYS A 173 13.46 -7.01 15.98
C LYS A 173 13.19 -7.71 14.66
N SER A 174 13.53 -7.07 13.55
CA SER A 174 13.29 -7.56 12.19
C SER A 174 14.20 -8.73 11.79
N GLY A 175 15.31 -8.94 12.50
CA GLY A 175 16.36 -9.90 12.13
C GLY A 175 17.44 -9.33 11.20
N PHE A 176 17.23 -8.15 10.60
CA PHE A 176 18.24 -7.52 9.73
C PHE A 176 19.29 -6.77 10.54
N ARG A 177 20.55 -7.21 10.45
CA ARG A 177 21.70 -6.69 11.24
C ARG A 177 21.72 -5.16 11.39
N PHE A 178 21.50 -4.43 10.31
CA PHE A 178 21.58 -2.96 10.28
C PHE A 178 20.22 -2.23 10.29
N HIS A 179 19.11 -2.97 10.27
CA HIS A 179 17.75 -2.44 10.14
C HIS A 179 16.78 -3.16 11.07
N GLN A 180 17.14 -3.25 12.35
CA GLN A 180 16.43 -4.05 13.36
C GLN A 180 14.98 -3.60 13.59
N ASP A 181 14.63 -2.35 13.25
CA ASP A 181 13.31 -1.79 13.55
C ASP A 181 12.35 -1.76 12.34
N VAL A 182 12.79 -2.24 11.16
CA VAL A 182 11.99 -2.22 9.93
C VAL A 182 10.98 -3.37 9.91
N GLY A 183 9.76 -3.10 9.44
CA GLY A 183 8.73 -4.13 9.23
C GLY A 183 8.22 -4.76 10.52
N LEU A 184 8.24 -4.00 11.63
CA LEU A 184 7.64 -4.42 12.90
C LEU A 184 6.15 -4.05 12.95
N VAL A 185 5.38 -4.78 13.77
CA VAL A 185 3.97 -4.48 14.01
C VAL A 185 3.83 -3.26 14.92
N GLY A 186 3.23 -2.19 14.38
CA GLY A 186 3.03 -0.93 15.09
C GLY A 186 1.72 -0.84 15.89
N LYS A 187 1.53 0.32 16.55
CA LYS A 187 0.37 0.59 17.43
C LYS A 187 -0.94 0.79 16.66
N GLU A 188 -0.85 1.15 15.38
CA GLU A 188 -1.97 1.26 14.45
C GLU A 188 -2.80 -0.03 14.34
N HIS A 189 -2.26 -1.17 14.78
CA HIS A 189 -2.91 -2.47 14.78
C HIS A 189 -3.54 -2.89 16.12
N GLU A 190 -3.51 -2.05 17.16
CA GLU A 190 -3.99 -2.40 18.50
C GLU A 190 -5.44 -2.91 18.52
N LYS A 191 -6.34 -2.29 17.73
CA LYS A 191 -7.75 -2.73 17.61
C LYS A 191 -7.85 -4.15 17.06
N THR A 192 -7.08 -4.46 16.02
CA THR A 192 -7.05 -5.78 15.40
C THR A 192 -6.45 -6.81 16.36
N ILE A 193 -5.37 -6.48 17.07
CA ILE A 193 -4.76 -7.34 18.09
C ILE A 193 -5.78 -7.73 19.17
N LYS A 194 -6.57 -6.76 19.68
CA LYS A 194 -7.64 -7.04 20.66
C LYS A 194 -8.70 -7.98 20.11
N HIS A 195 -9.01 -7.90 18.82
CA HIS A 195 -9.95 -8.82 18.19
C HIS A 195 -9.36 -10.23 18.06
N LEU A 196 -8.10 -10.36 17.62
CA LEU A 196 -7.41 -11.65 17.50
C LEU A 196 -7.31 -12.38 18.84
N CYS A 197 -7.09 -11.66 19.95
CA CYS A 197 -7.12 -12.26 21.30
C CYS A 197 -8.46 -12.93 21.62
N LYS A 198 -9.59 -12.39 21.14
CA LYS A 198 -10.93 -12.96 21.33
C LYS A 198 -11.20 -14.18 20.45
N ILE A 199 -10.51 -14.28 19.31
CA ILE A 199 -10.61 -15.44 18.40
C ILE A 199 -9.77 -16.61 18.95
N CYS A 200 -8.71 -16.32 19.69
CA CYS A 200 -7.84 -17.33 20.32
C CYS A 200 -8.46 -18.04 21.54
N THR A 201 -9.48 -17.44 22.16
CA THR A 201 -10.16 -17.96 23.36
C THR A 201 -11.34 -18.82 22.97
#